data_AF-A0A8A4TDV3-F1
#
_entry.id   AF-A0A8A4TDV3-F1
#
_cell.length_a   1.000
_cell.length_b   1.000
_cell.length_c   1.000
_cell.angle_alpha   90.00
_cell.angle_beta   90.00
_cell.angle_gamma   90.00
#
_symmetry.space_group_name_H-M   'P 1'
#
loop_
_entity.id
_entity.type
_entity.pdbx_description
1 polymer ?
#
loop_
_entity_poly.entity_id
_entity_poly.type
_entity_poly.pdbx_seq_one_letter_code
_entity_poly.pdbx_strand_id
1 'polypeptide(L)'
;MRDGMKICFYKWAHGIIVLGGMEFKGMEVTDVLDDVNLEDLKKLYKEDKIAQGFFDIIAQRKRGRKVTDVNQVIKMLKKEDVKVNRQDASSLLRTLEKIGCGKYIPGRHSYRSRIEWDVSMISVGRAASGESEEVEEFDEDINDVESGLLAHSFHLRSDLTVEFELPVDFTKSDADRLASFIRTLPFDLDDD
;
A
#
# COMPACT_ATOMS: atom_id res chain seq x y z
N MET A 1 23.19 42.59 -12.65
CA MET A 1 22.21 41.81 -13.41
C MET A 1 22.81 40.43 -13.65
N ARG A 2 22.41 39.43 -12.86
CA ARG A 2 22.69 38.01 -13.18
C ARG A 2 21.33 37.41 -13.47
N ASP A 3 21.07 37.32 -14.75
CA ASP A 3 19.87 36.71 -15.30
C ASP A 3 19.98 35.19 -15.17
N GLY A 4 18.85 34.56 -14.90
CA GLY A 4 18.77 33.14 -14.58
C GLY A 4 18.94 32.26 -15.81
N MET A 5 19.42 31.03 -15.58
CA MET A 5 19.22 29.95 -16.54
C MET A 5 18.63 28.75 -15.82
N LYS A 6 17.32 28.63 -16.00
CA LYS A 6 16.53 27.43 -15.72
C LYS A 6 17.00 26.35 -16.70
N ILE A 7 17.34 25.17 -16.20
CA ILE A 7 17.49 23.98 -17.04
C ILE A 7 16.32 23.06 -16.69
N CYS A 8 15.36 23.01 -17.60
CA CYS A 8 14.32 21.99 -17.66
C CYS A 8 14.48 21.20 -18.96
N PHE A 9 13.86 20.02 -18.96
CA PHE A 9 13.61 19.08 -20.07
C PHE A 9 14.70 18.05 -20.35
N TYR A 10 14.38 16.83 -20.75
CA TYR A 10 13.31 15.85 -20.49
C TYR A 10 13.81 14.60 -21.26
N LYS A 11 13.38 13.43 -20.82
CA LYS A 11 13.69 12.08 -21.32
C LYS A 11 13.31 11.91 -22.82
N TRP A 12 14.17 11.33 -23.67
CA TRP A 12 13.90 10.08 -24.43
C TRP A 12 14.98 9.65 -25.45
N ALA A 13 15.08 8.32 -25.57
CA ALA A 13 15.44 7.45 -26.72
C ALA A 13 16.84 7.51 -27.37
N HIS A 14 17.51 6.34 -27.25
CA HIS A 14 18.42 5.72 -28.23
C HIS A 14 19.52 6.61 -28.82
N GLY A 15 20.71 6.56 -28.22
CA GLY A 15 21.92 7.08 -28.86
C GLY A 15 23.15 6.83 -28.01
N ILE A 16 23.93 5.82 -28.38
CA ILE A 16 25.24 5.51 -27.80
C ILE A 16 26.20 6.64 -28.18
N ILE A 17 26.78 7.32 -27.18
CA ILE A 17 27.99 8.13 -27.37
C ILE A 17 29.18 7.22 -27.02
N VAL A 18 29.95 6.81 -28.03
CA VAL A 18 31.28 6.24 -27.84
C VAL A 18 32.27 7.41 -27.79
N LEU A 19 32.85 7.67 -26.63
CA LEU A 19 34.10 8.42 -26.52
C LEU A 19 35.04 7.68 -25.56
N GLY A 20 36.10 7.12 -26.14
CA GLY A 20 37.40 6.99 -25.50
C GLY A 20 37.57 5.92 -24.42
N GLY A 21 37.97 4.72 -24.84
CA GLY A 21 39.13 4.02 -24.24
C GLY A 21 39.16 3.85 -22.72
N MET A 22 38.02 3.54 -22.09
CA MET A 22 38.00 2.93 -20.76
C MET A 22 37.35 1.56 -20.91
N GLU A 23 38.16 0.54 -20.65
CA GLU A 23 37.73 -0.85 -20.55
C GLU A 23 36.83 -0.96 -19.31
N PHE A 24 35.54 -0.66 -19.47
CA PHE A 24 34.52 -0.99 -18.48
C PHE A 24 34.33 -2.50 -18.53
N LYS A 25 35.04 -3.19 -17.64
CA LYS A 25 34.80 -4.58 -17.30
C LYS A 25 33.30 -4.71 -17.02
N GLY A 26 32.61 -5.53 -17.82
CA GLY A 26 31.16 -5.63 -17.87
C GLY A 26 30.53 -5.54 -16.49
N MET A 27 29.96 -4.38 -16.19
CA MET A 27 28.97 -4.26 -15.13
C MET A 27 27.71 -4.78 -15.77
N GLU A 28 27.46 -6.08 -15.56
CA GLU A 28 26.15 -6.66 -15.79
C GLU A 28 25.17 -5.76 -15.05
N VAL A 29 24.39 -5.00 -15.81
CA VAL A 29 23.18 -4.38 -15.30
C VAL A 29 22.22 -5.55 -15.14
N THR A 30 22.40 -6.29 -14.05
CA THR A 30 21.30 -7.08 -13.51
C THR A 30 20.21 -6.06 -13.26
N ASP A 31 19.08 -6.21 -13.94
CA ASP A 31 17.82 -5.66 -13.48
C ASP A 31 17.61 -6.22 -12.07
N VAL A 32 18.15 -5.51 -11.07
CA VAL A 32 18.02 -5.87 -9.66
C VAL A 32 16.57 -5.59 -9.33
N LEU A 33 15.74 -6.62 -9.43
CA LEU A 33 14.63 -6.75 -8.51
C LEU A 33 15.27 -6.65 -7.13
N ASP A 34 15.02 -5.55 -6.42
CA ASP A 34 15.55 -5.32 -5.08
C ASP A 34 14.98 -6.41 -4.17
N ASP A 35 15.70 -7.53 -4.07
CA ASP A 35 15.41 -8.59 -3.10
C ASP A 35 15.37 -7.95 -1.71
N VAL A 36 14.24 -8.13 -1.03
CA VAL A 36 14.05 -7.62 0.33
C VAL A 36 15.17 -8.19 1.22
N ASN A 37 15.95 -7.31 1.87
CA ASN A 37 17.03 -7.77 2.72
C ASN A 37 16.49 -8.30 4.06
N LEU A 38 16.26 -9.62 4.10
CA LEU A 38 15.71 -10.33 5.25
C LEU A 38 16.60 -10.26 6.50
N GLU A 39 17.92 -10.21 6.33
CA GLU A 39 18.86 -10.14 7.46
C GLU A 39 18.74 -8.80 8.19
N ASP A 40 18.72 -7.70 7.43
CA ASP A 40 18.54 -6.35 7.96
C ASP A 40 17.16 -6.17 8.58
N LEU A 41 16.13 -6.81 8.02
CA LEU A 41 14.78 -6.81 8.58
C LEU A 41 14.73 -7.49 9.96
N LYS A 42 15.32 -8.68 10.08
CA LYS A 42 15.41 -9.42 11.35
C LYS A 42 16.27 -8.70 12.38
N LYS A 43 17.32 -8.01 11.93
CA LYS A 43 18.16 -7.16 12.79
C LYS A 43 17.36 -5.96 13.33
N LEU A 44 16.64 -5.27 12.46
CA LEU A 44 15.78 -4.14 12.85
C LEU A 44 14.73 -4.55 13.88
N TYR A 45 14.13 -5.74 13.73
CA TYR A 45 13.18 -6.29 14.70
C TYR A 45 13.79 -6.47 16.09
N LYS A 46 15.07 -6.89 16.18
CA LYS A 46 15.75 -7.14 17.46
C LYS A 46 16.28 -5.87 18.13
N GLU A 47 16.71 -4.89 17.32
CA GLU A 47 17.38 -3.68 17.82
C GLU A 47 16.39 -2.60 18.28
N ASP A 48 15.26 -2.44 17.58
CA ASP A 48 14.31 -1.36 17.85
C ASP A 48 12.96 -1.88 18.35
N LYS A 49 12.59 -1.48 19.57
CA LYS A 49 11.28 -1.80 20.18
C LYS A 49 10.10 -1.23 19.39
N ILE A 50 10.29 -0.09 18.72
CA ILE A 50 9.27 0.55 17.88
C ILE A 50 9.03 -0.30 16.64
N ALA A 51 10.11 -0.76 16.01
CA ALA A 51 10.03 -1.67 14.87
C ALA A 51 9.38 -2.99 15.28
N GLN A 52 9.80 -3.57 16.41
CA GLN A 52 9.23 -4.80 16.97
C GLN A 52 7.71 -4.70 17.12
N GLY A 53 7.23 -3.71 17.90
CA GLY A 53 5.79 -3.52 18.11
C GLY A 53 5.05 -3.20 16.81
N PHE A 54 5.69 -2.54 15.85
CA PHE A 54 5.09 -2.30 14.55
C PHE A 54 4.91 -3.61 13.79
N PHE A 55 5.96 -4.43 13.67
CA PHE A 55 5.93 -5.71 12.96
C PHE A 55 4.93 -6.69 13.59
N ASP A 56 4.87 -6.75 14.92
CA ASP A 56 3.92 -7.62 15.63
C ASP A 56 2.46 -7.25 15.30
N ILE A 57 2.13 -5.95 15.30
CA ILE A 57 0.77 -5.47 14.98
C ILE A 57 0.39 -5.80 13.53
N ILE A 58 1.32 -5.68 12.58
CA ILE A 58 1.01 -5.86 11.17
C ILE A 58 0.98 -7.34 10.78
N ALA A 59 1.77 -8.19 11.44
CA ALA A 59 1.74 -9.64 11.27
C ALA A 59 0.39 -10.26 11.67
N GLN A 60 -0.26 -9.71 12.70
CA GLN A 60 -1.57 -10.16 13.19
C GLN A 60 -2.75 -9.75 12.28
N ARG A 61 -2.52 -8.92 11.27
CA ARG A 61 -3.61 -8.44 10.41
C ARG A 61 -4.04 -9.50 9.41
N LYS A 62 -5.35 -9.51 9.14
CA LYS A 62 -5.95 -10.34 8.10
C LYS A 62 -5.87 -9.71 6.71
N ARG A 63 -5.90 -8.37 6.62
CA ARG A 63 -5.89 -7.64 5.35
C ARG A 63 -4.69 -6.70 5.27
N GLY A 64 -4.02 -6.74 4.12
CA GLY A 64 -2.89 -5.87 3.80
C GLY A 64 -3.34 -4.45 3.49
N ARG A 65 -2.39 -3.53 3.38
CA ARG A 65 -2.62 -2.19 2.85
C ARG A 65 -1.48 -1.82 1.94
N LYS A 66 -1.81 -1.29 0.76
CA LYS A 66 -0.82 -0.74 -0.17
C LYS A 66 -0.09 0.48 0.38
N VAL A 67 -0.75 1.27 1.23
CA VAL A 67 -0.20 2.54 1.73
C VAL A 67 -0.32 2.63 3.25
N THR A 68 0.78 3.01 3.91
CA THR A 68 0.79 3.29 5.35
C THR A 68 1.40 4.66 5.62
N ASP A 69 0.64 5.53 6.28
CA ASP A 69 1.10 6.87 6.65
C ASP A 69 1.72 6.93 8.05
N VAL A 70 2.58 7.93 8.30
CA VAL A 70 3.26 8.10 9.60
C VAL A 70 2.28 8.22 10.76
N ASN A 71 1.11 8.85 10.57
CA ASN A 71 0.13 8.98 11.65
C ASN A 71 -0.53 7.64 11.95
N GLN A 72 -0.72 6.78 10.95
CA GLN A 72 -1.22 5.41 11.15
C GLN A 72 -0.23 4.58 11.96
N VAL A 73 1.08 4.67 11.70
CA VAL A 73 2.11 4.00 12.51
C VAL A 73 2.00 4.42 13.98
N ILE A 74 1.94 5.73 14.24
CA ILE A 74 1.76 6.26 15.60
C ILE A 74 0.45 5.75 16.22
N LYS A 75 -0.64 5.72 15.45
CA LYS A 75 -1.95 5.25 15.93
C LYS A 75 -1.93 3.76 16.27
N MET A 76 -1.20 2.95 15.51
CA MET A 76 -1.03 1.52 15.77
C MET A 76 -0.25 1.32 17.06
N LEU A 77 0.91 1.96 17.19
CA LEU A 77 1.81 1.76 18.32
C LEU A 77 1.26 2.32 19.65
N LYS A 78 0.41 3.35 19.59
CA LYS A 78 -0.34 3.83 20.76
C LYS A 78 -1.29 2.80 21.35
N LYS A 79 -1.75 1.80 20.58
CA LYS A 79 -2.61 0.73 21.11
C LYS A 79 -1.83 -0.24 21.99
N GLU A 80 -0.56 -0.46 21.68
CA GLU A 80 0.37 -1.32 22.42
C GLU A 80 1.10 -0.58 23.55
N ASP A 81 0.62 0.60 23.95
CA ASP A 81 1.23 1.47 24.96
C ASP A 81 2.71 1.84 24.69
N VAL A 82 3.14 1.76 23.43
CA VAL A 82 4.49 2.16 23.03
C VAL A 82 4.52 3.66 22.80
N LYS A 83 5.41 4.37 23.53
CA LYS A 83 5.60 5.81 23.38
C LYS A 83 6.41 6.10 22.12
N VAL A 84 5.74 6.62 21.09
CA VAL A 84 6.33 6.88 19.76
C VAL A 84 6.17 8.33 19.36
N ASN A 85 7.27 8.96 18.93
CA ASN A 85 7.25 10.28 18.31
C ASN A 85 7.12 10.18 16.78
N ARG A 86 6.69 11.29 16.15
CA ARG A 86 6.58 11.40 14.69
C ARG A 86 7.91 11.18 13.98
N GLN A 87 9.01 11.61 14.60
CA GLN A 87 10.35 11.41 14.06
C GLN A 87 10.70 9.91 14.02
N ASP A 88 10.46 9.19 15.11
CA ASP A 88 10.75 7.74 15.19
C ASP A 88 9.95 6.96 14.14
N ALA A 89 8.65 7.24 14.04
CA ALA A 89 7.80 6.64 13.01
C ALA A 89 8.26 6.99 11.59
N SER A 90 8.75 8.21 11.36
CA SER A 90 9.30 8.58 10.06
C SER A 90 10.66 7.94 9.77
N SER A 91 11.47 7.71 10.79
CA SER A 91 12.77 7.02 10.66
C SER A 91 12.54 5.56 10.33
N LEU A 92 11.59 4.90 11.01
CA LEU A 92 11.20 3.52 10.75
C LEU A 92 10.81 3.32 9.27
N LEU A 93 9.92 4.17 8.74
CA LEU A 93 9.48 4.05 7.34
C LEU A 93 10.61 4.29 6.33
N ARG A 94 11.58 5.15 6.65
CA ARG A 94 12.77 5.34 5.80
C ARG A 94 13.72 4.15 5.86
N THR A 95 13.83 3.50 7.02
CA THR A 95 14.62 2.27 7.14
C THR A 95 13.99 1.15 6.34
N LEU A 96 12.66 1.02 6.34
CA LEU A 96 11.94 0.05 5.52
C LEU A 96 12.18 0.26 4.01
N GLU A 97 12.23 1.50 3.54
CA GLU A 97 12.60 1.80 2.15
C GLU A 97 14.03 1.32 1.83
N LYS A 98 14.99 1.54 2.73
CA LYS A 98 16.37 1.07 2.53
C LYS A 98 16.50 -0.46 2.50
N ILE A 99 15.59 -1.17 3.18
CA ILE A 99 15.55 -2.63 3.21
C ILE A 99 14.91 -3.20 1.93
N GLY A 100 14.23 -2.36 1.13
CA GLY A 100 13.55 -2.78 -0.09
C GLY A 100 12.07 -3.16 0.13
N CYS A 101 11.47 -2.84 1.28
CA CYS A 101 10.06 -3.20 1.54
C CYS A 101 9.05 -2.31 0.79
N GLY A 102 9.50 -1.24 0.15
CA GLY A 102 8.65 -0.29 -0.55
C GLY A 102 9.28 1.10 -0.66
N LYS A 103 8.50 2.06 -1.13
CA LYS A 103 8.97 3.42 -1.39
C LYS A 103 8.45 4.42 -0.36
N TYR A 104 9.36 5.16 0.28
CA TYR A 104 8.97 6.20 1.23
C TYR A 104 8.76 7.54 0.50
N ILE A 105 7.54 8.06 0.63
CA ILE A 105 7.15 9.34 0.05
C ILE A 105 7.12 10.40 1.15
N PRO A 106 8.08 11.34 1.18
CA PRO A 106 8.05 12.45 2.12
C PRO A 106 6.87 13.38 1.81
N GLY A 107 6.08 13.70 2.82
CA GLY A 107 4.96 14.63 2.70
C GLY A 107 5.44 16.05 2.37
N ARG A 108 4.68 16.75 1.53
CA ARG A 108 4.83 18.19 1.26
C ARG A 108 3.49 18.89 1.46
N HIS A 109 3.54 20.08 2.05
CA HIS A 109 2.35 20.89 2.34
C HIS A 109 1.29 20.12 3.17
N SER A 110 0.13 19.81 2.59
CA SER A 110 -0.96 19.05 3.23
C SER A 110 -0.83 17.53 3.09
N TYR A 111 0.08 17.04 2.26
CA TYR A 111 0.26 15.60 2.05
C TYR A 111 1.06 14.98 3.20
N ARG A 112 0.56 13.86 3.72
CA ARG A 112 1.23 13.10 4.78
C ARG A 112 2.37 12.28 4.22
N SER A 113 3.45 12.19 5.00
CA SER A 113 4.51 11.22 4.76
C SER A 113 3.98 9.81 4.91
N ARG A 114 4.36 8.93 3.98
CA ARG A 114 3.83 7.58 3.87
C ARG A 114 4.80 6.65 3.16
N ILE A 115 4.64 5.36 3.37
CA ILE A 115 5.27 4.32 2.57
C ILE A 115 4.21 3.72 1.64
N GLU A 116 4.58 3.53 0.37
CA GLU A 116 3.86 2.69 -0.58
C GLU A 116 4.58 1.35 -0.60
N TRP A 117 3.86 0.29 -0.24
CA TRP A 117 4.41 -1.05 -0.10
C TRP A 117 4.46 -1.73 -1.47
N ASP A 118 5.64 -2.24 -1.82
CA ASP A 118 5.82 -3.09 -3.00
C ASP A 118 5.63 -4.58 -2.63
N VAL A 119 5.83 -4.92 -1.37
CA VAL A 119 5.62 -6.26 -0.79
C VAL A 119 4.49 -6.28 0.22
N SER A 120 3.94 -7.47 0.47
CA SER A 120 2.85 -7.64 1.42
C SER A 120 3.28 -7.22 2.83
N MET A 121 2.65 -6.16 3.34
CA MET A 121 2.84 -5.62 4.69
C MET A 121 2.71 -6.70 5.78
N ILE A 122 1.84 -7.70 5.59
CA ILE A 122 1.66 -8.82 6.52
C ILE A 122 2.86 -9.76 6.44
N SER A 123 3.29 -10.09 5.21
CA SER A 123 4.44 -10.96 4.98
C SER A 123 5.72 -10.37 5.57
N VAL A 124 5.93 -9.06 5.44
CA VAL A 124 7.07 -8.36 6.07
C VAL A 124 7.02 -8.48 7.59
N GLY A 125 5.84 -8.33 8.21
CA GLY A 125 5.70 -8.51 9.65
C GLY A 125 6.06 -9.93 10.11
N ARG A 126 5.56 -10.95 9.40
CA ARG A 126 5.86 -12.36 9.68
C ARG A 126 7.31 -12.73 9.41
N ALA A 127 7.90 -12.16 8.35
CA ALA A 127 9.31 -12.36 8.02
C ALA A 127 10.24 -11.73 9.06
N ALA A 128 9.88 -10.55 9.56
CA ALA A 128 10.61 -9.86 10.62
C ALA A 128 10.56 -10.63 11.96
N SER A 129 9.40 -11.19 12.33
CA SER A 129 9.25 -12.00 13.55
C SER A 129 9.90 -13.39 13.43
N GLY A 130 10.21 -13.82 12.21
CA GLY A 130 10.77 -15.15 11.93
C GLY A 130 9.72 -16.26 11.82
N GLU A 131 8.44 -15.90 11.69
CA GLU A 131 7.34 -16.84 11.45
C GLU A 131 7.29 -17.32 10.00
N SER A 132 7.80 -16.54 9.05
CA SER A 132 7.89 -16.90 7.63
C SER A 132 9.28 -16.58 7.07
N GLU A 133 9.77 -17.37 6.12
CA GLU A 133 11.01 -17.07 5.38
C GLU A 133 10.74 -16.43 4.02
N GLU A 134 9.49 -16.47 3.54
CA GLU A 134 9.10 -15.91 2.26
C GLU A 134 8.36 -14.57 2.45
N VAL A 135 8.74 -13.58 1.64
CA VAL A 135 8.06 -12.29 1.53
C VAL A 135 7.26 -12.29 0.23
N GLU A 136 5.94 -12.37 0.37
CA GLU A 136 5.03 -12.32 -0.77
C GLU A 136 4.98 -10.90 -1.35
N GLU A 137 4.97 -10.80 -2.68
CA GLU A 137 4.72 -9.54 -3.38
C GLU A 137 3.31 -9.03 -3.07
N PHE A 138 3.12 -7.71 -3.09
CA PHE A 138 1.80 -7.15 -2.87
C PHE A 138 0.94 -7.29 -4.14
N ASP A 139 0.18 -8.37 -4.22
CA ASP A 139 -0.85 -8.50 -5.26
C ASP A 139 -2.09 -7.69 -4.86
N GLU A 140 -2.34 -6.59 -5.58
CA GLU A 140 -3.57 -5.78 -5.44
C GLU A 140 -4.84 -6.61 -5.63
N ASP A 141 -4.77 -7.66 -6.46
CA ASP A 141 -5.90 -8.49 -6.85
C ASP A 141 -6.31 -9.53 -5.78
N ILE A 142 -5.42 -9.90 -4.84
CA ILE A 142 -5.69 -10.94 -3.83
C ILE A 142 -6.44 -10.39 -2.60
N ASN A 143 -6.38 -9.08 -2.33
CA ASN A 143 -7.10 -8.49 -1.18
C ASN A 143 -8.63 -8.46 -1.35
N ASP A 144 -9.15 -8.83 -2.52
CA ASP A 144 -10.59 -8.84 -2.86
C ASP A 144 -11.20 -10.26 -2.82
N VAL A 145 -10.43 -11.31 -2.52
CA VAL A 145 -10.83 -12.71 -2.83
C VAL A 145 -11.63 -13.40 -1.70
N GLU A 146 -11.69 -12.84 -0.50
CA GLU A 146 -12.40 -13.48 0.63
C GLU A 146 -13.76 -12.84 0.97
N SER A 147 -14.28 -11.96 0.12
CA SER A 147 -15.64 -11.43 0.26
C SER A 147 -16.59 -12.27 -0.57
N GLY A 148 -17.06 -13.39 0.00
CA GLY A 148 -18.12 -14.19 -0.63
C GLY A 148 -19.33 -13.32 -1.01
N LEU A 149 -20.06 -13.70 -2.06
CA LEU A 149 -21.28 -13.01 -2.48
C LEU A 149 -22.50 -13.63 -1.81
N LEU A 150 -23.38 -12.78 -1.27
CA LEU A 150 -24.66 -13.16 -0.68
C LEU A 150 -25.78 -12.67 -1.60
N ALA A 151 -26.62 -13.59 -2.05
CA ALA A 151 -27.80 -13.26 -2.86
C ALA A 151 -28.93 -12.71 -1.99
N HIS A 152 -29.42 -11.53 -2.36
CA HIS A 152 -30.55 -10.84 -1.73
C HIS A 152 -31.71 -10.73 -2.72
N SER A 153 -32.82 -11.41 -2.41
CA SER A 153 -34.02 -11.42 -3.24
C SER A 153 -35.11 -10.52 -2.66
N PHE A 154 -35.59 -9.57 -3.47
CA PHE A 154 -36.63 -8.61 -3.13
C PHE A 154 -37.84 -8.82 -4.03
N HIS A 155 -38.97 -9.16 -3.41
CA HIS A 155 -40.24 -9.29 -4.10
C HIS A 155 -40.95 -7.94 -4.08
N LEU A 156 -40.82 -7.17 -5.17
CA LEU A 156 -41.39 -5.82 -5.27
C LEU A 156 -42.85 -5.85 -5.71
N ARG A 157 -43.25 -6.88 -6.48
CA ARG A 157 -44.62 -7.16 -6.90
C ARG A 157 -44.80 -8.66 -7.10
N SER A 158 -46.05 -9.14 -7.21
CA SER A 158 -46.35 -10.57 -7.45
C SER A 158 -45.73 -11.13 -8.73
N ASP A 159 -45.38 -10.28 -9.69
CA ASP A 159 -44.77 -10.58 -10.99
C ASP A 159 -43.35 -10.03 -11.13
N LEU A 160 -42.79 -9.36 -10.10
CA LEU A 160 -41.48 -8.74 -10.16
C LEU A 160 -40.65 -9.05 -8.91
N THR A 161 -39.66 -9.92 -9.11
CA THR A 161 -38.63 -10.25 -8.11
C THR A 161 -37.29 -9.73 -8.62
N VAL A 162 -36.60 -8.97 -7.77
CA VAL A 162 -35.28 -8.40 -8.09
C VAL A 162 -34.25 -9.05 -7.17
N GLU A 163 -33.17 -9.55 -7.76
CA GLU A 163 -32.09 -10.20 -7.03
C GLU A 163 -30.79 -9.42 -7.19
N PHE A 164 -30.09 -9.22 -6.07
CA PHE A 164 -28.78 -8.59 -6.05
C PHE A 164 -27.80 -9.47 -5.29
N GLU A 165 -26.60 -9.64 -5.83
CA GLU A 165 -25.50 -10.30 -5.13
C GLU A 165 -24.62 -9.22 -4.49
N LEU A 166 -24.53 -9.24 -3.17
CA LEU A 166 -23.74 -8.27 -2.42
C LEU A 166 -22.58 -8.97 -1.70
N PRO A 167 -21.41 -8.32 -1.55
CA PRO A 167 -20.32 -8.85 -0.74
C PRO A 167 -20.76 -9.11 0.72
N VAL A 168 -20.25 -10.17 1.35
CA VAL A 168 -20.53 -10.49 2.76
C VAL A 168 -20.14 -9.35 3.70
N ASP A 169 -19.14 -8.55 3.35
CA ASP A 169 -18.68 -7.39 4.14
C ASP A 169 -19.33 -6.06 3.72
N PHE A 170 -20.47 -6.10 3.02
CA PHE A 170 -21.22 -4.91 2.62
C PHE A 170 -21.56 -4.02 3.82
N THR A 171 -20.92 -2.85 3.89
CA THR A 171 -21.02 -1.97 5.06
C THR A 171 -22.20 -1.00 4.96
N LYS A 172 -22.56 -0.37 6.09
CA LYS A 172 -23.58 0.68 6.11
C LYS A 172 -23.27 1.84 5.17
N SER A 173 -21.98 2.22 5.05
CA SER A 173 -21.58 3.30 4.14
C SER A 173 -21.82 2.92 2.67
N ASP A 174 -21.66 1.64 2.33
CA ASP A 174 -21.88 1.16 0.97
C ASP A 174 -23.39 1.04 0.68
N ALA A 175 -24.17 0.65 1.68
CA ALA A 175 -25.64 0.71 1.61
C ALA A 175 -26.15 2.12 1.35
N ASP A 176 -25.63 3.13 2.06
CA ASP A 176 -26.01 4.53 1.87
C ASP A 176 -25.63 5.05 0.47
N ARG A 177 -24.47 4.63 -0.05
CA ARG A 177 -24.03 4.94 -1.43
C ARG A 177 -24.93 4.28 -2.47
N LEU A 178 -25.22 2.99 -2.32
CA LEU A 178 -26.08 2.24 -3.24
C LEU A 178 -27.50 2.83 -3.26
N ALA A 179 -28.06 3.15 -2.08
CA ALA A 179 -29.36 3.81 -1.97
C ALA A 179 -29.36 5.18 -2.64
N SER A 180 -28.28 5.96 -2.50
CA SER A 180 -28.16 7.25 -3.17
C SER A 180 -28.11 7.10 -4.69
N PHE A 181 -27.38 6.10 -5.20
CA PHE A 181 -27.34 5.77 -6.62
C PHE A 181 -28.72 5.37 -7.16
N ILE A 182 -29.42 4.43 -6.50
CA ILE A 182 -30.75 3.98 -6.94
C ILE A 182 -31.75 5.16 -6.99
N ARG A 183 -31.68 6.09 -6.02
CA ARG A 183 -32.53 7.29 -6.02
C ARG A 183 -32.25 8.26 -7.17
N THR A 184 -31.05 8.21 -7.76
CA THR A 184 -30.70 9.04 -8.92
C THR A 184 -31.10 8.42 -10.25
N LEU A 185 -31.56 7.17 -10.25
CA LEU A 185 -32.05 6.55 -11.48
C LEU A 185 -33.33 7.27 -11.93
N PRO A 186 -33.41 7.71 -13.19
CA PRO A 186 -34.65 8.22 -13.74
C PRO A 186 -35.62 7.06 -13.85
N PHE A 187 -36.73 7.16 -13.13
CA PHE A 187 -37.91 6.34 -13.40
C PHE A 187 -38.82 7.21 -14.24
N ASP A 188 -38.90 6.93 -15.54
CA ASP A 188 -39.92 7.51 -16.39
C ASP A 188 -41.27 6.98 -15.87
N LEU A 189 -41.95 7.80 -15.08
CA LEU A 189 -43.36 7.61 -14.78
C LEU A 189 -44.09 8.06 -16.03
N ASP A 190 -44.41 7.10 -16.90
CA ASP A 190 -45.40 7.32 -17.95
C ASP A 190 -46.75 7.58 -17.25
N ASP A 191 -47.06 8.86 -17.00
CA ASP A 191 -48.36 9.34 -16.53
C ASP A 191 -49.34 9.31 -17.73
N ASP A 192 -50.24 8.32 -17.76
CA ASP A 192 -51.49 8.32 -18.55
C ASP A 192 -52.66 8.89 -17.72
#